data_AF-A0A6S7BBJ2-F1
#
_entry.id   AF-A0A6S7BBJ2-F1
#
_cell.length_a   1.000
_cell.length_b   1.000
_cell.length_c   1.000
_cell.angle_alpha   90.00
_cell.angle_beta   90.00
_cell.angle_gamma   90.00
#
_symmetry.space_group_name_H-M   'P 1'
#
loop_
_entity.id
_entity.type
_entity.pdbx_description
1 polymer ?
#
loop_
_entity_poly.entity_id
_entity_poly.type
_entity_poly.pdbx_seq_one_letter_code
_entity_poly.pdbx_strand_id
1 'polypeptide(L)'
;MVPRKRIPPGVKVFDTMNARAESVGEKRSFSGAWNRLQLCLIPCESFYEPNYETGKPVRWKIGMESGEPLAIAGLWRAWEEPEGPLSLSLTMLTVNANELP
;
A
#
# COMPACT_ATOMS: atom_id res chain seq x y z
N MET A 1 4.62 -2.57 -5.82
CA MET A 1 5.07 -3.36 -4.65
C MET A 1 6.09 -4.40 -5.06
N VAL A 2 7.07 -4.66 -4.20
CA VAL A 2 8.14 -5.64 -4.36
C VAL A 2 7.88 -6.81 -3.39
N PRO A 3 7.53 -8.01 -3.89
CA PRO A 3 7.44 -9.21 -3.07
C PRO A 3 8.78 -9.49 -2.40
N ARG A 4 8.77 -9.93 -1.14
CA ARG A 4 10.00 -10.21 -0.38
C ARG A 4 10.95 -11.17 -1.09
N LYS A 5 10.40 -12.19 -1.78
CA LYS A 5 11.17 -13.15 -2.60
C LYS A 5 11.90 -12.52 -3.82
N ARG A 6 11.55 -11.29 -4.19
CA ARG A 6 12.14 -10.55 -5.32
C ARG A 6 13.17 -9.51 -4.88
N ILE A 7 13.41 -9.36 -3.57
CA ILE A 7 14.45 -8.48 -3.04
C ILE A 7 15.81 -9.16 -3.30
N PRO A 8 16.77 -8.50 -3.97
CA PRO A 8 18.06 -9.11 -4.28
C PRO A 8 18.84 -9.52 -3.03
N PRO A 9 19.66 -10.57 -3.09
CA PRO A 9 20.59 -10.92 -2.01
C PRO A 9 21.48 -9.73 -1.63
N GLY A 10 21.72 -9.53 -0.32
CA GLY A 10 22.51 -8.42 0.20
C GLY A 10 21.77 -7.08 0.31
N VAL A 11 20.55 -6.97 -0.20
CA VAL A 11 19.70 -5.79 0.01
C VAL A 11 18.90 -5.98 1.29
N LYS A 12 18.92 -4.96 2.17
CA LYS A 12 18.09 -4.95 3.39
C LYS A 12 16.62 -5.11 3.00
N VAL A 13 15.91 -6.02 3.66
CA VAL A 13 14.47 -6.22 3.45
C VAL A 13 13.72 -4.93 3.77
N PHE A 14 12.77 -4.57 2.90
CA PHE A 14 11.91 -3.41 3.05
C PHE A 14 10.47 -3.77 2.65
N ASP A 15 9.51 -3.05 3.21
CA ASP A 15 8.09 -3.23 2.90
C ASP A 15 7.62 -2.22 1.87
N THR A 16 6.68 -2.64 1.04
CA THR A 16 6.05 -1.81 0.00
C THR A 16 4.54 -1.96 -0.01
N MET A 17 3.96 -2.30 1.15
CA MET A 17 2.51 -2.36 1.35
C MET A 17 1.87 -0.98 1.27
N ASN A 18 2.60 0.07 1.68
CA ASN A 18 2.20 1.47 1.64
C ASN A 18 3.17 2.31 0.79
N ALA A 19 2.64 3.27 0.05
CA ALA A 19 3.38 4.20 -0.79
C ALA A 19 2.90 5.64 -0.55
N ARG A 20 3.81 6.51 -0.12
CA ARG A 20 3.54 7.93 0.09
C ARG A 20 3.23 8.62 -1.24
N ALA A 21 2.03 9.20 -1.35
CA ALA A 21 1.57 9.89 -2.56
C ALA A 21 2.54 11.02 -2.97
N GLU A 22 3.16 11.68 -1.99
CA GLU A 22 4.12 12.78 -2.18
C GLU A 22 5.39 12.35 -2.94
N SER A 23 5.73 11.06 -2.96
CA SER A 23 6.98 10.56 -3.57
C SER A 23 6.78 9.35 -4.49
N VAL A 24 5.54 8.96 -4.75
CA VAL A 24 5.21 7.73 -5.49
C VAL A 24 5.76 7.74 -6.92
N GLY A 25 5.80 8.91 -7.57
CA GLY A 25 6.38 9.09 -8.91
C GLY A 25 7.90 9.04 -8.97
N GLU A 26 8.60 9.15 -7.83
CA GLU A 26 10.06 9.24 -7.77
C GLU A 26 10.71 7.95 -7.29
N LYS A 27 10.11 7.27 -6.32
CA LYS A 27 10.69 6.10 -5.67
C LYS A 27 10.71 4.90 -6.60
N ARG A 28 11.89 4.30 -6.81
CA ARG A 28 12.14 3.14 -7.69
C ARG A 28 11.12 2.00 -7.54
N SER A 29 10.64 1.72 -6.32
CA SER A 29 9.68 0.65 -6.04
C SER A 29 8.28 0.90 -6.62
N PHE A 30 7.95 2.15 -6.95
CA PHE A 30 6.60 2.61 -7.31
C PHE A 30 6.54 3.38 -8.62
N SER A 31 7.56 4.20 -8.93
CA SER A 31 7.56 5.14 -10.06
C SER A 31 7.26 4.50 -11.41
N GLY A 32 7.79 3.29 -11.66
CA GLY A 32 7.48 2.55 -12.88
C GLY A 32 5.99 2.18 -13.02
N ALA A 33 5.34 1.78 -11.92
CA ALA A 33 3.90 1.46 -11.93
C ALA A 33 3.05 2.73 -12.02
N TRP A 34 3.46 3.80 -11.33
CA TRP A 34 2.86 5.13 -11.40
C TRP A 34 2.85 5.67 -12.83
N ASN A 35 4.01 5.71 -13.49
CA ASN A 35 4.16 6.25 -14.84
C ASN A 35 3.41 5.45 -15.92
N ARG A 36 3.15 4.16 -15.67
CA ARG A 36 2.34 3.30 -16.55
C ARG A 36 0.86 3.30 -16.21
N LEU A 37 0.42 4.15 -15.28
CA LEU A 37 -0.97 4.23 -14.81
C LEU A 37 -1.51 2.87 -14.36
N GLN A 38 -0.68 2.07 -13.68
CA GLN A 38 -1.10 0.80 -13.08
C GLN A 38 -1.89 1.07 -11.78
N LEU A 39 -2.95 1.85 -11.89
CA LEU A 39 -3.81 2.26 -10.79
C LEU A 39 -4.79 1.13 -10.45
N CYS A 40 -5.12 0.97 -9.17
CA CYS A 40 -6.17 0.07 -8.72
C CYS A 40 -6.95 0.66 -7.54
N LEU A 41 -8.14 0.09 -7.31
CA LEU A 41 -8.94 0.29 -6.11
C LEU A 41 -8.85 -0.96 -5.26
N ILE A 42 -8.58 -0.80 -3.97
CA ILE A 42 -8.52 -1.87 -2.99
C ILE A 42 -9.76 -1.76 -2.11
N PRO A 43 -10.83 -2.53 -2.38
CA PRO A 43 -12.06 -2.47 -1.59
C PRO A 43 -11.85 -3.06 -0.20
N CYS A 44 -12.39 -2.40 0.82
CA CYS A 44 -12.45 -2.93 2.17
C CYS A 44 -13.66 -2.38 2.93
N GLU A 45 -14.11 -3.08 3.96
CA GLU A 45 -15.13 -2.56 4.89
C GLU A 45 -14.53 -1.53 5.85
N SER A 46 -13.26 -1.73 6.21
CA SER A 46 -12.51 -0.91 7.15
C SER A 46 -11.02 -1.30 7.12
N PHE A 47 -10.18 -0.44 7.69
CA PHE A 47 -8.78 -0.74 7.99
C PHE A 47 -8.49 -0.42 9.46
N TYR A 48 -7.28 -0.73 9.91
CA TYR A 48 -6.91 -0.58 11.32
C TYR A 48 -5.59 0.15 11.46
N GLU A 49 -5.57 1.12 12.38
CA GLU A 49 -4.37 1.84 12.79
C GLU A 49 -4.23 1.82 14.31
N PRO A 50 -3.00 1.86 14.85
CA PRO A 50 -2.78 1.99 16.28
C PRO A 50 -3.00 3.45 16.73
N ASN A 51 -3.89 3.66 17.70
CA ASN A 51 -3.97 4.90 18.48
C ASN A 51 -3.05 4.78 19.70
N TYR A 52 -2.27 5.83 19.97
CA TYR A 52 -1.27 5.88 21.06
C TYR A 52 -1.62 6.86 22.18
N GLU A 53 -2.82 7.45 22.23
CA GLU A 53 -3.20 8.44 23.25
C GLU A 53 -3.15 7.88 24.67
N THR A 54 -3.30 6.55 24.81
CA THR A 54 -3.17 5.83 26.08
C THR A 54 -1.72 5.52 26.48
N GLY A 55 -0.73 5.89 25.66
CA GLY A 55 0.67 5.50 25.81
C GLY A 55 0.98 4.07 25.38
N LYS A 56 -0.02 3.31 24.91
CA LYS A 56 0.10 1.95 24.34
C LYS A 56 -0.66 1.88 23.02
N PRO A 57 -0.27 0.99 22.08
CA PRO A 57 -1.00 0.83 20.83
C PRO A 57 -2.37 0.19 21.07
N VAL A 58 -3.43 0.99 20.94
CA VAL A 58 -4.82 0.51 20.93
C VAL A 58 -5.26 0.39 19.48
N ARG A 59 -5.74 -0.80 19.09
CA ARG A 59 -6.19 -1.06 17.73
C ARG A 59 -7.51 -0.33 17.46
N TRP A 60 -7.51 0.64 16.56
CA TRP A 60 -8.71 1.37 16.14
C TRP A 60 -9.18 0.89 14.77
N LYS A 61 -10.51 0.74 14.61
CA LYS A 61 -11.15 0.41 13.34
C LYS A 61 -11.55 1.71 12.65
N ILE A 62 -11.12 1.92 11.42
CA ILE A 62 -11.42 3.10 10.61
C ILE A 62 -12.24 2.66 9.39
N GLY A 63 -13.39 3.30 9.16
CA GLY A 63 -14.29 3.01 8.06
C GLY A 63 -15.27 4.16 7.83
N MET A 64 -16.20 3.98 6.89
CA MET A 64 -17.20 5.00 6.58
C MET A 64 -18.22 5.13 7.72
N GLU A 65 -18.65 6.36 8.01
CA GLU A 65 -19.73 6.62 8.99
C GLU A 65 -21.04 5.94 8.57
N SER A 66 -21.32 5.88 7.26
CA SER A 66 -22.49 5.19 6.71
C SER A 66 -22.46 3.67 6.92
N GLY A 67 -21.31 3.08 7.27
CA GLY A 67 -21.09 1.64 7.32
C GLY A 67 -20.90 0.97 5.96
N GLU A 68 -20.93 1.74 4.86
CA GLU A 68 -20.66 1.21 3.52
C GLU A 68 -19.16 0.90 3.32
N PRO A 69 -18.81 -0.02 2.39
CA PRO A 69 -17.43 -0.26 2.02
C PRO A 69 -16.76 1.00 1.46
N LEU A 70 -15.46 1.10 1.67
CA LEU A 70 -14.59 2.10 1.05
C LEU A 70 -13.60 1.44 0.09
N ALA A 71 -12.97 2.26 -0.75
CA ALA A 71 -11.91 1.82 -1.64
C ALA A 71 -10.65 2.65 -1.42
N ILE A 72 -9.55 1.98 -1.13
CA ILE A 72 -8.24 2.61 -0.98
C ILE A 72 -7.60 2.72 -2.37
N ALA A 73 -7.14 3.92 -2.73
CA ALA A 73 -6.38 4.13 -3.95
C ALA A 73 -5.03 3.41 -3.87
N GLY A 74 -4.66 2.70 -4.93
CA GLY A 74 -3.45 1.89 -4.94
C GLY A 74 -2.77 1.80 -6.30
N LEU A 75 -1.62 1.14 -6.30
CA LEU A 75 -0.94 0.71 -7.53
C LEU A 75 -0.84 -0.80 -7.57
N TRP A 76 -0.93 -1.36 -8.78
CA TRP A 76 -0.65 -2.77 -9.03
C TRP A 76 0.64 -2.96 -9.83
N ARG A 77 1.25 -4.14 -9.73
CA ARG A 77 2.39 -4.58 -10.52
C ARG A 77 2.38 -6.09 -10.71
N ALA A 78 2.56 -6.52 -11.95
CA ALA A 78 2.80 -7.91 -12.31
C ALA A 78 4.27 -8.31 -12.13
N TRP A 79 4.48 -9.59 -11.80
CA TRP A 79 5.77 -10.23 -11.66
C TRP A 79 5.77 -11.57 -12.41
N GLU A 80 6.74 -11.76 -13.29
CA GLU A 80 6.93 -13.01 -14.04
C GLU A 80 7.41 -14.12 -13.14
N GLU A 81 6.63 -15.18 -12.98
CA GLU A 81 7.01 -16.38 -12.23
C GLU A 81 7.74 -17.38 -13.14
N PRO A 82 8.70 -18.17 -12.63
CA PRO A 82 9.45 -19.15 -13.44
C PRO A 82 8.55 -20.17 -14.14
N GLU A 83 7.46 -20.54 -13.48
CA GLU A 83 6.49 -21.54 -13.92
C GLU A 83 5.09 -21.02 -13.60
N GLY A 84 4.24 -20.88 -14.62
CA GLY A 84 2.83 -20.51 -14.44
C GLY A 84 2.51 -19.02 -14.67
N PRO A 85 1.33 -18.57 -14.21
CA PRO A 85 0.83 -17.24 -14.51
C PRO A 85 1.60 -16.14 -13.75
N LEU A 86 1.48 -14.91 -14.24
CA LEU A 86 2.00 -13.72 -13.56
C LEU A 86 1.45 -13.64 -12.13
N SER A 87 2.30 -13.30 -11.17
CA SER A 87 1.82 -12.90 -9.84
C SER A 87 1.57 -11.40 -9.79
N LEU A 88 0.49 -11.00 -9.11
CA LEU A 88 0.14 -9.60 -8.93
C LEU A 88 0.50 -9.14 -7.53
N SER A 89 0.95 -7.90 -7.44
CA SER A 89 1.26 -7.22 -6.19
C SER A 89 0.59 -5.85 -6.19
N LEU A 90 0.13 -5.40 -5.03
CA LEU A 90 -0.60 -4.16 -4.82
C LEU A 90 0.11 -3.29 -3.75
N THR A 91 -0.13 -1.99 -3.74
CA THR A 91 0.31 -1.10 -2.65
C THR A 91 -0.77 -0.05 -2.43
N MET A 92 -0.98 0.37 -1.19
CA MET A 92 -1.92 1.43 -0.82
C MET A 92 -1.22 2.77 -0.91
N LEU A 93 -1.85 3.74 -1.56
CA LEU A 93 -1.39 5.13 -1.50
C LEU A 93 -1.75 5.71 -0.13
N THR A 94 -0.78 6.34 0.52
CA THR A 94 -0.96 7.01 1.80
C THR A 94 -0.72 8.49 1.61
N VAL A 95 -1.49 9.31 2.34
CA VAL A 95 -1.32 10.76 2.41
C VAL A 95 -0.98 11.17 3.85
N ASN A 96 -0.43 12.36 4.03
CA ASN A 96 -0.35 12.96 5.35
C ASN A 96 -1.73 13.10 6.00
N ALA A 97 -1.82 12.81 7.30
CA ALA A 97 -3.05 12.85 8.09
C ALA A 97 -3.05 13.92 9.19
N ASN A 98 -2.05 14.81 9.24
CA ASN A 98 -1.95 15.82 10.30
C ASN A 98 -2.99 16.94 10.16
N GLU A 99 -3.44 17.19 8.93
CA GLU A 99 -4.43 18.24 8.60
C GLU A 99 -5.80 17.65 8.27
N LEU A 100 -6.00 16.35 8.50
CA LEU A 100 -7.32 15.74 8.34
C LEU A 100 -8.16 16.07 9.59
N PRO A 101 -9.40 16.58 9.40
CA PRO A 101 -10.31 16.92 10.50
C PRO A 101 -10.72 15.71 11.34
#